data_AF-A0A7V2JQK0-F1
#
_entry.id   AF-A0A7V2JQK0-F1
#
_cell.length_a   1.000
_cell.length_b   1.000
_cell.length_c   1.000
_cell.angle_alpha   90.00
_cell.angle_beta   90.00
_cell.angle_gamma   90.00
#
_symmetry.space_group_name_H-M   'P 1'
#
loop_
_entity.id
_entity.type
_entity.pdbx_description
1 polymer ?
#
loop_
_entity_poly.entity_id
_entity_poly.type
_entity_poly.pdbx_seq_one_letter_code
_entity_poly.pdbx_strand_id
1 'polypeptide(L)'
;LFIVAFNLCQNKWKIDDVLGVWPLHGLAGAWGGIACGIFGQTGLWGKGGVSFMSQIIGTVMGISIALIGGFLVYGILRAVMGIRLSEEEEHEGADLSIHKISAYPEEDLRP
;
A
#
# COMPACT_ATOMS: atom_id res chain seq x y z
N LEU A 1 -5.80 -8.94 11.32
CA LEU A 1 -5.07 -9.02 10.04
C LEU A 1 -4.05 -7.89 9.90
N PHE A 2 -4.48 -6.63 9.78
CA PHE A 2 -3.61 -5.46 9.63
C PHE A 2 -2.44 -5.42 10.62
N ILE A 3 -2.72 -5.38 11.93
CA ILE A 3 -1.68 -5.25 12.98
C ILE A 3 -0.59 -6.32 12.84
N VAL A 4 -0.98 -7.57 12.58
CA VAL A 4 -0.03 -8.68 12.44
C VAL A 4 0.82 -8.50 11.19
N ALA A 5 0.20 -8.24 10.04
CA ALA A 5 0.91 -8.07 8.78
C ALA A 5 1.81 -6.82 8.77
N PHE A 6 1.35 -5.71 9.35
CA PHE A 6 2.14 -4.49 9.52
C PHE A 6 3.40 -4.76 10.36
N ASN A 7 3.25 -5.41 11.52
CA ASN A 7 4.38 -5.79 12.36
C ASN A 7 5.35 -6.75 11.65
N LEU A 8 4.84 -7.70 10.85
CA LEU A 8 5.70 -8.59 10.06
C LEU A 8 6.50 -7.84 9.00
N CYS A 9 5.87 -6.92 8.26
CA CYS A 9 6.53 -6.10 7.26
C CYS A 9 7.70 -5.30 7.87
N GLN A 10 7.41 -4.58 8.96
CA GLN A 10 8.35 -3.68 9.62
C GLN A 10 9.46 -4.44 10.37
N ASN A 11 9.08 -5.39 11.22
CA ASN A 11 10.03 -5.98 12.17
C ASN A 11 10.79 -7.18 11.61
N LYS A 12 10.17 -7.96 10.70
CA LYS A 12 10.72 -9.25 10.24
C LYS A 12 11.14 -9.24 8.78
N TRP A 13 10.30 -8.74 7.89
CA TRP A 13 10.55 -8.77 6.44
C TRP A 13 11.36 -7.58 5.93
N LYS A 14 11.52 -6.53 6.75
CA LYS A 14 12.23 -5.30 6.37
C LYS A 14 11.66 -4.67 5.10
N ILE A 15 10.33 -4.69 5.00
CA ILE A 15 9.58 -4.00 3.96
C ILE A 15 9.19 -2.64 4.53
N ASP A 16 9.75 -1.59 3.94
CA ASP A 16 9.51 -0.20 4.33
C ASP A 16 8.19 0.33 3.73
N ASP A 17 7.08 -0.13 4.31
CA ASP A 17 5.74 0.40 4.03
C ASP A 17 5.36 1.38 5.16
N VAL A 18 5.80 2.63 5.00
CA VAL A 18 5.77 3.70 6.03
C VAL A 18 4.37 3.88 6.63
N LEU A 19 3.32 3.78 5.81
CA LEU A 19 1.93 4.01 6.22
C LEU A 19 1.14 2.71 6.41
N GLY A 20 1.75 1.54 6.19
CA GLY A 20 1.08 0.25 6.25
C GLY A 20 -0.01 0.10 5.17
N VAL A 21 0.17 0.71 4.00
CA VAL A 21 -0.82 0.70 2.92
C VAL A 21 -1.10 -0.71 2.42
N TRP A 22 -0.04 -1.54 2.27
CA TRP A 22 -0.18 -2.91 1.79
C TRP A 22 -0.96 -3.79 2.79
N PRO A 23 -0.61 -3.84 4.10
CA PRO A 23 -1.39 -4.56 5.09
C PRO A 23 -2.83 -4.08 5.26
N LEU A 24 -3.07 -2.76 5.15
CA LEU A 24 -4.39 -2.18 5.35
C LEU A 24 -5.28 -2.37 4.12
N HIS A 25 -4.86 -1.86 2.97
CA HIS A 25 -5.71 -1.84 1.77
C HIS A 25 -5.56 -3.11 0.95
N GLY A 26 -4.34 -3.59 0.75
CA GLY A 26 -4.07 -4.80 -0.03
C GLY A 26 -4.65 -6.04 0.66
N LEU A 27 -4.15 -6.38 1.86
CA LEU A 27 -4.56 -7.60 2.55
C LEU A 27 -5.98 -7.53 3.12
N ALA A 28 -6.36 -6.44 3.79
CA ALA A 28 -7.72 -6.34 4.34
C ALA A 28 -8.77 -6.16 3.23
N GLY A 29 -8.43 -5.49 2.12
CA GLY A 29 -9.29 -5.40 0.94
C GLY A 29 -9.49 -6.77 0.27
N ALA A 30 -8.41 -7.54 0.09
CA ALA A 30 -8.51 -8.90 -0.44
C ALA A 30 -9.36 -9.80 0.45
N TRP A 31 -9.15 -9.74 1.77
CA TRP A 31 -10.01 -10.43 2.73
C TRP A 31 -11.47 -9.99 2.61
N GLY A 32 -11.73 -8.68 2.49
CA GLY A 32 -13.08 -8.14 2.31
C GLY A 32 -13.79 -8.67 1.07
N GLY A 33 -13.11 -8.75 -0.07
CA GLY A 33 -13.65 -9.33 -1.31
C GLY A 33 -14.02 -10.80 -1.14
N ILE A 34 -13.11 -11.61 -0.59
CA ILE A 34 -13.36 -13.03 -0.33
C ILE A 34 -14.51 -13.21 0.67
N ALA A 35 -14.50 -12.44 1.77
CA ALA A 35 -15.53 -12.48 2.80
C ALA A 35 -16.91 -12.08 2.26
N CYS A 36 -16.98 -11.13 1.33
CA CYS A 36 -18.22 -10.80 0.62
C CYS A 36 -18.79 -12.02 -0.11
N GLY A 37 -17.94 -12.79 -0.78
CA GLY A 37 -18.34 -14.02 -1.46
C GLY A 37 -18.83 -15.12 -0.51
N ILE A 38 -18.24 -15.22 0.69
CA ILE A 38 -18.64 -16.19 1.73
C ILE A 38 -19.94 -15.76 2.39
N PHE A 39 -19.97 -14.59 3.01
CA PHE A 39 -21.11 -14.13 3.81
C PHE A 39 -22.24 -13.52 2.97
N GLY A 40 -22.05 -13.34 1.67
CA GLY A 40 -23.09 -12.98 0.72
C GLY A 40 -24.05 -14.13 0.36
N GLN A 41 -23.69 -15.38 0.70
CA GLN A 41 -24.52 -16.56 0.43
C GLN A 41 -25.76 -16.58 1.33
N THR A 42 -26.90 -17.03 0.79
CA THR A 42 -28.16 -17.15 1.56
C THR A 42 -28.04 -18.14 2.73
N GLY A 43 -27.25 -19.21 2.57
CA GLY A 43 -26.98 -20.18 3.63
C GLY A 43 -26.12 -19.63 4.78
N LEU A 44 -25.55 -18.43 4.64
CA LEU A 44 -24.75 -17.75 5.66
C LEU A 44 -25.34 -16.37 6.01
N TRP A 45 -26.68 -16.28 6.03
CA TRP A 45 -27.43 -15.07 6.39
C TRP A 45 -27.25 -13.88 5.42
N GLY A 46 -26.62 -14.13 4.28
CA GLY A 46 -26.48 -13.16 3.20
C GLY A 46 -27.77 -12.97 2.41
N LYS A 47 -27.89 -11.84 1.71
CA LYS A 47 -29.05 -11.55 0.86
C LYS A 47 -29.12 -12.39 -0.42
N GLY A 48 -28.09 -13.19 -0.72
CA GLY A 48 -27.95 -13.87 -2.01
C GLY A 48 -27.53 -12.91 -3.13
N GLY A 49 -27.43 -13.44 -4.35
CA GLY A 49 -27.01 -12.65 -5.53
C GLY A 49 -25.50 -12.37 -5.61
N VAL A 50 -24.71 -12.85 -4.65
CA VAL A 50 -23.25 -12.76 -4.66
C VAL A 50 -22.67 -14.11 -5.07
N SER A 51 -21.93 -14.14 -6.17
CA SER A 51 -21.19 -15.34 -6.59
C SER A 51 -19.85 -15.39 -5.86
N PHE A 52 -19.62 -16.45 -5.09
CA PHE A 52 -18.33 -16.68 -4.42
C PHE A 52 -17.18 -16.75 -5.43
N MET A 53 -17.37 -17.49 -6.53
CA MET A 53 -16.37 -17.60 -7.59
C MET A 53 -16.06 -16.25 -8.24
N SER A 54 -17.07 -15.41 -8.47
CA SER A 54 -16.85 -14.07 -9.02
C SER A 54 -16.05 -13.18 -8.07
N GLN A 55 -16.28 -13.28 -6.76
CA GLN A 55 -15.51 -12.53 -5.76
C GLN A 55 -14.05 -13.00 -5.68
N ILE A 56 -13.79 -14.32 -5.78
CA ILE A 56 -12.42 -14.85 -5.87
C ILE A 56 -11.72 -14.33 -7.13
N ILE A 57 -12.35 -14.50 -8.29
CA ILE A 57 -11.78 -14.09 -9.58
C ILE A 57 -11.52 -12.58 -9.59
N GLY A 58 -12.51 -11.78 -9.17
CA GLY A 58 -12.39 -10.32 -9.12
C GLY A 58 -11.27 -9.86 -8.17
N THR A 59 -11.15 -10.49 -7.00
CA THR A 59 -10.07 -10.19 -6.04
C THR A 59 -8.70 -10.50 -6.64
N VAL A 60 -8.52 -11.70 -7.21
CA VAL A 60 -7.24 -12.12 -7.82
C VAL A 60 -6.90 -11.26 -9.04
N MET A 61 -7.89 -10.94 -9.89
CA MET A 61 -7.70 -10.05 -11.03
C MET A 61 -7.28 -8.65 -10.58
N GLY A 62 -7.96 -8.09 -9.56
CA GLY A 62 -7.62 -6.78 -9.00
C GLY A 62 -6.19 -6.74 -8.46
N ILE A 63 -5.79 -7.75 -7.68
CA ILE A 63 -4.41 -7.89 -7.18
C ILE A 63 -3.42 -7.99 -8.35
N SER A 64 -3.73 -8.80 -9.36
CA SER A 64 -2.85 -9.00 -10.51
C SER A 64 -2.65 -7.71 -11.30
N ILE A 65 -3.73 -6.97 -11.57
CA ILE A 65 -3.66 -5.67 -12.25
C ILE A 65 -2.86 -4.67 -11.43
N ALA A 66 -3.10 -4.59 -10.12
CA ALA A 66 -2.38 -3.67 -9.24
C ALA A 66 -0.87 -3.98 -9.18
N LEU A 67 -0.50 -5.26 -9.04
CA LEU A 67 0.91 -5.66 -9.00
C LEU A 67 1.59 -5.47 -10.35
N ILE A 68 1.02 -5.99 -11.43
CA ILE A 68 1.62 -5.88 -12.78
C ILE A 68 1.72 -4.41 -13.19
N GLY A 69 0.61 -3.66 -13.02
CA GLY A 69 0.56 -2.24 -13.35
C GLY A 69 1.53 -1.41 -12.51
N GLY A 70 1.58 -1.65 -11.20
CA GLY A 70 2.52 -0.97 -10.30
C GLY A 70 3.97 -1.25 -10.66
N PHE A 71 4.35 -2.52 -10.84
CA PHE A 71 5.71 -2.90 -11.25
C PHE A 71 6.09 -2.31 -12.60
N LEU A 72 5.17 -2.31 -13.57
CA LEU A 72 5.42 -1.73 -14.89
C LEU A 72 5.62 -0.21 -14.79
N VAL A 73 4.69 0.50 -14.17
CA VAL A 73 4.73 1.98 -14.08
C VAL A 73 5.95 2.43 -13.29
N TYR A 74 6.11 1.95 -12.05
CA TYR A 74 7.25 2.37 -11.22
C TYR A 74 8.58 1.83 -11.73
N GLY A 75 8.59 0.65 -12.38
CA GLY A 75 9.78 0.10 -13.02
C GLY A 75 10.26 0.96 -14.20
N ILE A 76 9.33 1.42 -15.05
CA ILE A 76 9.63 2.35 -16.15
C ILE A 76 10.13 3.69 -15.60
N LEU A 77 9.43 4.28 -14.63
CA LEU A 77 9.84 5.55 -14.03
C LEU A 77 11.23 5.45 -13.41
N ARG A 78 11.52 4.36 -12.68
CA ARG A 78 12.85 4.08 -12.13
C ARG A 78 13.92 4.00 -13.23
N ALA A 79 13.63 3.36 -14.35
CA ALA A 79 14.60 3.20 -15.44
C ALA A 79 14.85 4.50 -16.23
N VAL A 80 13.86 5.37 -16.35
CA VAL A 80 13.94 6.58 -17.19
C VAL A 80 14.46 7.78 -16.41
N MET A 81 14.00 8.00 -15.18
CA MET A 81 14.28 9.23 -14.44
C MET A 81 14.76 9.01 -13.00
N GLY A 82 14.62 7.79 -12.46
CA GLY A 82 14.78 7.55 -11.03
C GLY A 82 13.61 8.12 -10.23
N ILE A 83 13.22 7.41 -9.16
CA ILE A 83 12.05 7.78 -8.34
C ILE A 83 12.36 7.82 -6.84
N ARG A 84 13.63 7.64 -6.46
CA ARG A 84 14.09 7.69 -5.07
C ARG A 84 15.18 8.75 -4.98
N LEU A 85 15.21 9.45 -3.85
CA LEU A 85 16.29 10.34 -3.48
C LEU A 85 17.61 9.57 -3.35
N SER A 86 18.73 10.27 -3.52
CA SER A 86 20.03 9.73 -3.11
C SER A 86 20.08 9.54 -1.59
N GLU A 87 21.03 8.73 -1.10
CA GLU A 87 21.17 8.50 0.35
C GLU A 87 21.44 9.79 1.14
N GLU A 88 22.19 10.73 0.55
CA GLU A 88 22.47 12.04 1.15
C GLU A 88 21.20 12.92 1.19
N GLU A 89 20.45 12.97 0.09
CA GLU A 89 19.18 13.72 0.04
C GLU A 89 18.08 13.11 0.94
N GLU A 90 18.07 11.78 1.09
CA GLU A 90 17.18 11.07 2.01
C GLU A 90 17.57 11.34 3.48
N HIS A 91 18.87 11.49 3.77
CA HIS A 91 19.37 11.88 5.09
C HIS A 91 19.05 13.34 5.44
N GLU A 92 19.19 14.27 4.49
CA GLU A 92 18.82 15.68 4.67
C GLU A 92 17.28 15.87 4.79
N GLY A 93 16.50 14.98 4.19
CA GLY A 93 15.04 15.02 4.19
C GLY A 93 14.46 15.77 2.99
N ALA A 94 13.30 15.32 2.51
CA ALA A 94 12.66 15.80 1.27
C ALA A 94 12.35 17.31 1.28
N ASP A 95 12.01 17.87 2.44
CA ASP A 95 11.69 19.29 2.57
C ASP A 95 12.90 20.18 2.23
N LEU A 96 14.10 19.79 2.65
CA LEU A 96 15.34 20.50 2.34
C LEU A 96 15.92 20.08 0.99
N SER A 97 15.92 18.79 0.67
CA SER A 97 16.57 18.28 -0.56
C SER A 97 15.78 18.62 -1.83
N ILE A 98 14.44 18.55 -1.81
CA ILE A 98 13.57 18.86 -2.94
C ILE A 98 13.02 20.28 -2.84
N HIS A 99 12.37 20.61 -1.72
CA HIS A 99 11.56 21.83 -1.62
C HIS A 99 12.35 23.07 -1.17
N LYS A 100 13.57 22.89 -0.65
CA LYS A 100 14.44 23.96 -0.14
C LYS A 100 13.77 24.81 0.95
N ILE A 101 12.97 24.14 1.82
CA ILE A 101 12.27 24.75 2.96
C ILE A 101 12.50 23.94 4.23
N SER A 102 12.41 24.61 5.39
CA SER A 102 12.39 23.93 6.69
C SER A 102 11.02 23.31 6.95
N ALA A 103 11.00 22.11 7.53
CA ALA A 103 9.77 21.42 7.96
C ALA A 103 9.07 22.15 9.12
N TYR A 104 9.83 22.90 9.91
CA TYR A 104 9.38 23.60 11.12
C TYR A 104 9.84 25.07 11.09
N PRO A 105 9.14 25.95 10.36
CA PRO A 105 9.53 27.37 10.22
C PRO A 105 9.69 28.12 11.54
N GLU A 106 8.98 27.68 12.59
CA GLU A 106 9.11 28.21 13.94
C GLU A 106 10.49 28.00 14.56
N GLU A 107 11.25 27.00 14.12
CA GLU A 107 12.62 26.75 14.60
C GLU A 107 13.63 27.70 13.97
N ASP A 108 13.41 28.08 12.70
CA ASP A 108 14.23 29.05 11.98
C ASP A 108 14.10 30.47 12.57
N LEU A 109 12.99 30.72 13.26
CA LEU A 109 12.69 32.00 13.92
C LEU A 109 13.17 32.04 15.38
N ARG A 110 13.71 30.94 15.94
CA ARG A 110 14.30 30.95 17.29
C ARG A 110 15.63 31.72 17.24
N PRO A 111 15.81 32.76 18.06
CA PRO A 111 17.02 33.58 18.06
C PRO A 111 18.25 32.84 18.56
#